data_AF-A0A534APD5-F1
#
_entry.id   AF-A0A534APD5-F1
#
_cell.length_a   1.000
_cell.length_b   1.000
_cell.length_c   1.000
_cell.angle_alpha   90.00
_cell.angle_beta   90.00
_cell.angle_gamma   90.00
#
_symmetry.space_group_name_H-M   'P 1'
#
loop_
_entity.id
_entity.type
_entity.pdbx_description
1 polymer ?
#
loop_
_entity_poly.entity_id
_entity_poly.type
_entity_poly.pdbx_seq_one_letter_code
_entity_poly.pdbx_strand_id
1 'polypeptide(L)'
;MARLFWLTVMAAFGAALLVGASWAVARFTVGNLLGDPPPEMGRQSTALLWQGAPELPGHPRVWRFAFGPTRIPGAPTVRVYVTPLGHLVETEPADLEARVKALHPY
;
A
#
# COMPACT_ATOMS: atom_id res chain seq x y z
N MET A 1 -25.04 -21.52 23.58
CA MET A 1 -24.74 -20.21 22.96
C MET A 1 -23.27 -19.80 23.02
N ALA A 2 -22.55 -20.05 24.13
CA ALA A 2 -21.13 -19.66 24.27
C ALA A 2 -20.18 -20.22 23.19
N ARG A 3 -20.42 -21.45 22.69
CA ARG A 3 -19.56 -22.07 21.67
C ARG A 3 -19.60 -21.35 20.31
N LEU A 4 -20.79 -20.94 19.87
CA LEU A 4 -20.94 -20.21 18.60
C LEU A 4 -20.30 -18.82 18.70
N PHE A 5 -20.49 -18.15 19.84
CA PHE A 5 -19.84 -16.87 20.13
C PHE A 5 -18.31 -16.98 20.04
N TRP A 6 -17.71 -17.97 20.70
CA TRP A 6 -16.27 -18.19 20.64
C TRP A 6 -15.75 -18.50 19.23
N LEU A 7 -16.49 -19.30 18.45
CA LEU A 7 -16.13 -19.55 17.05
C LEU A 7 -16.15 -18.26 16.23
N THR A 8 -17.15 -17.40 16.40
CA THR A 8 -17.20 -16.10 15.73
C THR A 8 -16.04 -15.20 16.13
N VAL A 9 -15.67 -15.17 17.41
CA VAL A 9 -14.52 -14.40 17.91
C VAL A 9 -13.21 -14.90 17.29
N MET A 10 -12.99 -16.22 17.26
CA MET A 10 -11.79 -16.78 16.65
C MET A 10 -11.74 -16.53 15.14
N ALA A 11 -12.89 -16.63 14.45
CA ALA A 11 -12.97 -16.32 13.03
C ALA A 11 -12.67 -14.84 12.74
N ALA A 12 -13.24 -13.92 13.53
CA ALA A 12 -12.98 -12.49 13.42
C ALA A 12 -11.50 -12.15 13.71
N PHE A 13 -10.90 -12.80 14.71
CA PHE A 13 -9.48 -12.64 15.03
C PHE A 13 -8.58 -13.16 13.90
N GLY A 14 -8.89 -14.35 13.35
CA GLY A 14 -8.20 -14.89 12.19
C GLY A 14 -8.29 -13.96 10.97
N ALA A 15 -9.47 -13.42 10.69
CA ALA A 15 -9.66 -12.44 9.61
C ALA A 15 -8.83 -11.16 9.85
N ALA A 16 -8.81 -10.63 11.08
CA ALA A 16 -8.01 -9.47 11.42
C ALA A 16 -6.51 -9.71 11.23
N LEU A 17 -6.00 -10.89 11.61
CA LEU A 17 -4.61 -11.28 11.38
C LEU A 17 -4.27 -11.35 9.89
N LEU A 18 -5.15 -11.93 9.06
CA LEU A 18 -4.93 -12.02 7.62
C LEU A 18 -4.89 -10.63 6.96
N VAL A 19 -5.78 -9.73 7.36
CA VAL A 19 -5.75 -8.34 6.87
C VAL A 19 -4.48 -7.62 7.31
N GLY A 20 -4.07 -7.81 8.57
CA GLY A 20 -2.82 -7.26 9.09
C GLY A 20 -1.58 -7.77 8.34
N ALA A 21 -1.50 -9.08 8.09
CA ALA A 21 -0.42 -9.69 7.30
C ALA A 21 -0.41 -9.16 5.87
N SER A 22 -1.58 -9.06 5.22
CA SER A 22 -1.71 -8.48 3.88
C SER A 22 -1.22 -7.03 3.82
N TRP A 23 -1.60 -6.22 4.81
CA TRP A 23 -1.13 -4.83 4.91
C TRP A 23 0.39 -4.75 5.11
N ALA A 24 0.96 -5.60 5.97
CA ALA A 24 2.39 -5.62 6.24
C ALA A 24 3.21 -5.96 4.98
N VAL A 25 2.79 -6.97 4.22
CA VAL A 25 3.44 -7.34 2.95
C VAL A 25 3.32 -6.20 1.93
N ALA A 26 2.13 -5.59 1.80
CA ALA A 26 1.95 -4.46 0.90
C ALA A 26 2.82 -3.24 1.29
N ARG A 27 2.93 -2.94 2.58
CA ARG A 27 3.80 -1.87 3.11
C ARG A 27 5.28 -2.16 2.84
N PHE A 28 5.71 -3.41 2.93
CA PHE A 28 7.08 -3.81 2.63
C PHE A 28 7.43 -3.54 1.16
N THR A 29 6.55 -3.88 0.22
CA THR A 29 6.73 -3.56 -1.20
C THR A 29 6.86 -2.06 -1.44
N VAL A 30 6.03 -1.25 -0.77
CA VAL A 30 6.13 0.23 -0.84
C VAL A 30 7.47 0.72 -0.27
N GLY A 31 7.93 0.15 0.84
CA GLY A 31 9.24 0.48 1.41
C GLY A 31 10.39 0.19 0.44
N ASN A 32 10.40 -0.99 -0.18
CA ASN A 32 11.42 -1.36 -1.18
C ASN A 32 11.41 -0.44 -2.40
N LEU A 33 10.22 0.02 -2.83
CA LEU A 33 10.08 0.96 -3.94
C LEU A 33 10.63 2.35 -3.60
N LEU A 34 10.43 2.79 -2.36
CA LEU A 34 10.84 4.12 -1.90
C LEU A 34 12.32 4.16 -1.46
N GLY A 35 12.94 3.00 -1.20
CA GLY A 35 14.33 2.91 -0.77
C GLY A 35 14.54 3.24 0.71
N ASP A 36 15.80 3.08 1.15
CA ASP A 36 16.27 3.44 2.49
C ASP A 36 17.51 4.36 2.37
N PRO A 37 17.46 5.62 2.86
CA PRO A 37 16.34 6.23 3.57
C PRO A 37 15.18 6.62 2.63
N PRO A 38 13.92 6.52 3.10
CA PRO A 38 12.77 6.92 2.30
C PRO A 38 12.79 8.44 2.04
N PRO A 39 12.36 8.90 0.84
CA PRO A 39 12.25 10.31 0.52
C PRO A 39 11.42 11.06 1.55
N GLU A 40 11.70 12.36 1.71
CA GLU A 40 10.87 13.21 2.57
C GLU A 40 9.46 13.32 2.00
N MET A 41 8.55 12.60 2.64
CA MET A 41 7.14 12.50 2.31
C MET A 41 6.32 12.94 3.52
N GLY A 42 5.30 13.75 3.26
CA GLY A 42 4.39 14.24 4.27
C GLY A 42 3.45 13.16 4.79
N ARG A 43 2.17 13.47 4.88
CA ARG A 43 1.19 12.56 5.48
C ARG A 43 0.99 11.33 4.60
N GLN A 44 1.11 10.15 5.21
CA GLN A 44 0.71 8.89 4.60
C GLN A 44 -0.77 8.60 4.91
N SER A 45 -1.53 8.25 3.89
CA SER A 45 -2.87 7.68 3.98
C SER A 45 -2.88 6.29 3.34
N THR A 46 -3.49 5.31 4.00
CA THR A 46 -3.58 3.94 3.49
C THR A 46 -5.04 3.50 3.45
N ALA A 47 -5.47 2.88 2.35
CA ALA A 47 -6.83 2.36 2.19
C ALA A 47 -6.82 0.99 1.49
N LEU A 48 -7.62 0.05 2.00
CA LEU A 48 -7.89 -1.22 1.31
C LEU A 48 -9.10 -1.05 0.39
N LEU A 49 -8.85 -1.06 -0.91
CA LEU A 49 -9.89 -1.01 -1.93
C LEU A 49 -10.37 -2.43 -2.24
N TRP A 50 -11.11 -3.01 -1.29
CA TRP A 50 -11.59 -4.40 -1.37
C TRP A 50 -12.58 -4.63 -2.52
N GLN A 51 -13.35 -3.59 -2.86
CA GLN A 51 -14.30 -3.61 -3.98
C GLN A 51 -13.61 -3.43 -5.34
N GLY A 52 -12.29 -3.19 -5.35
CA GLY A 52 -11.52 -2.84 -6.54
C GLY A 52 -11.17 -1.37 -6.59
N ALA A 53 -10.01 -1.04 -7.17
CA ALA A 53 -9.64 0.34 -7.46
C ALA A 53 -10.25 0.80 -8.79
N PRO A 54 -11.18 1.78 -8.80
CA PRO A 54 -11.77 2.28 -10.04
C PRO A 54 -10.78 3.06 -10.91
N GLU A 55 -9.68 3.50 -10.31
CA GLU A 55 -8.59 4.21 -10.95
C GLU A 55 -7.74 3.27 -11.82
N LEU A 56 -7.85 1.94 -11.65
CA LEU A 56 -6.99 0.95 -12.30
C LEU A 56 -7.77 0.08 -13.31
N PRO A 57 -7.16 -0.29 -14.45
CA PRO A 57 -7.78 -1.19 -15.43
C PRO A 57 -8.07 -2.56 -14.79
N GLY A 58 -9.30 -3.05 -15.01
CA GLY A 58 -9.74 -4.33 -14.44
C GLY A 58 -10.13 -4.27 -12.96
N HIS A 59 -10.13 -3.10 -12.32
CA HIS A 59 -10.60 -2.87 -10.95
C HIS A 59 -10.03 -3.88 -9.92
N PRO A 60 -8.72 -4.13 -9.89
CA PRO A 60 -8.12 -5.09 -8.98
C PRO A 60 -8.30 -4.66 -7.51
N ARG A 61 -8.41 -5.65 -6.62
CA ARG A 61 -8.37 -5.41 -5.18
C ARG A 61 -6.96 -5.02 -4.78
N VAL A 62 -6.78 -3.85 -4.19
CA VAL A 62 -5.46 -3.29 -3.88
C VAL A 62 -5.48 -2.52 -2.57
N TRP A 63 -4.33 -2.47 -1.93
CA TRP A 63 -3.97 -1.43 -0.98
C TRP A 63 -3.49 -0.20 -1.74
N ARG A 64 -4.08 0.95 -1.44
CA ARG A 64 -3.64 2.24 -1.94
C ARG A 64 -2.88 2.97 -0.83
N PHE A 65 -1.66 3.35 -1.12
CA PHE A 65 -0.81 4.17 -0.27
C PHE A 65 -0.64 5.53 -0.91
N ALA A 66 -1.18 6.58 -0.31
CA ALA A 66 -1.06 7.95 -0.79
C ALA A 66 -0.15 8.74 0.15
N PHE A 67 0.80 9.47 -0.44
CA PHE A 67 1.75 10.33 0.26
C PHE A 67 1.61 11.75 -0.28
N GLY A 68 1.55 12.72 0.62
CA GLY A 68 1.51 14.13 0.23
C GLY A 68 1.53 15.08 1.42
N PRO A 69 2.12 16.28 1.28
CA PRO A 69 2.99 16.71 0.18
C PRO A 69 4.36 16.00 0.21
N THR A 70 4.97 15.75 -0.93
CA THR A 70 6.28 15.05 -1.07
C THR A 70 7.35 15.98 -1.66
N ARG A 71 8.63 15.78 -1.32
CA ARG A 71 9.76 16.56 -1.89
C ARG A 71 10.34 15.97 -3.18
N ILE A 72 9.67 14.98 -3.77
CA ILE A 72 10.11 14.36 -5.02
C ILE A 72 9.88 15.34 -6.18
N PRO A 73 10.90 15.67 -6.99
CA PRO A 73 10.77 16.60 -8.11
C PRO A 73 9.67 16.15 -9.09
N GLY A 74 8.72 17.05 -9.38
CA GLY A 74 7.60 16.77 -10.29
C GLY A 74 6.53 15.80 -9.75
N ALA A 75 6.64 15.35 -8.51
CA ALA A 75 5.67 14.48 -7.85
C ALA A 75 5.31 15.07 -6.48
N PRO A 76 4.35 16.02 -6.41
CA PRO A 76 3.92 16.64 -5.14
C PRO A 76 3.06 15.70 -4.28
N THR A 77 2.45 14.71 -4.93
CA THR A 77 1.72 13.61 -4.30
C THR A 77 2.11 12.31 -4.99
N VAL A 78 2.25 11.26 -4.20
CA VAL A 78 2.57 9.92 -4.69
C VAL A 78 1.46 8.96 -4.30
N ARG A 79 1.00 8.12 -5.22
CA ARG A 79 0.12 7.00 -4.92
C ARG A 79 0.77 5.71 -5.37
N VAL A 80 0.69 4.69 -4.54
CA VAL A 80 1.21 3.36 -4.83
C VAL A 80 0.09 2.36 -4.60
N TYR A 81 -0.19 1.55 -5.62
CA TYR A 81 -1.21 0.52 -5.57
C TYR A 81 -0.53 -0.85 -5.52
N VAL A 82 -0.80 -1.59 -4.46
CA VAL A 82 -0.19 -2.91 -4.22
C VAL A 82 -1.30 -3.91 -3.96
N THR A 83 -1.25 -5.08 -4.59
CA THR A 83 -2.20 -6.16 -4.30
C THR A 83 -2.09 -6.61 -2.83
N PRO A 84 -3.14 -7.22 -2.25
CA PRO A 84 -3.10 -7.84 -0.92
C PRO A 84 -1.97 -8.86 -0.73
N LEU A 85 -1.41 -9.38 -1.83
CA LEU A 85 -0.32 -10.35 -1.86
C LEU A 85 1.07 -9.70 -1.99
N GLY A 86 1.15 -8.37 -2.09
CA GLY A 86 2.43 -7.65 -2.18
C GLY A 86 2.91 -7.30 -3.58
N HIS A 87 2.18 -7.64 -4.63
CA HIS A 87 2.57 -7.25 -6.00
C HIS A 87 2.24 -5.78 -6.27
N LEU A 88 3.23 -5.01 -6.71
CA LEU A 88 3.03 -3.65 -7.22
C LEU A 88 2.16 -3.71 -8.48
N VAL A 89 1.07 -2.95 -8.51
CA VAL A 89 0.18 -2.86 -9.66
C VAL A 89 0.52 -1.61 -10.47
N GLU A 90 0.54 -0.46 -9.81
CA GLU A 90 0.77 0.83 -10.45
C GLU A 90 1.28 1.86 -9.44
N THR A 91 1.94 2.89 -9.95
CA THR A 91 2.37 4.07 -9.19
C THR A 91 1.89 5.33 -9.90
N GLU A 92 1.45 6.32 -9.14
CA GLU A 92 1.26 7.68 -9.61
C GLU A 92 2.28 8.56 -8.88
N PRO A 93 3.23 9.21 -9.58
CA PRO A 93 3.46 9.12 -11.03
C PRO A 93 4.03 7.75 -11.47
N ALA A 94 3.84 7.39 -12.75
CA ALA A 94 4.28 6.10 -13.29
C ALA A 94 5.81 5.93 -13.29
N ASP A 95 6.55 7.04 -13.33
CA ASP A 95 8.01 7.08 -13.26
C ASP A 95 8.54 7.26 -11.84
N LEU A 96 7.73 6.98 -10.81
CA LEU A 96 8.10 7.14 -9.40
C LEU A 96 9.42 6.43 -9.07
N GLU A 97 9.61 5.19 -9.51
CA GLU A 97 10.84 4.43 -9.24
C GLU A 97 12.07 5.16 -9.80
N ALA A 98 11.98 5.69 -11.03
CA ALA A 98 13.07 6.44 -11.65
C ALA A 98 13.34 7.76 -10.91
N ARG A 99 12.29 8.45 -10.45
CA ARG A 99 12.41 9.69 -9.65
C ARG A 99 13.05 9.43 -8.29
N VAL A 100 12.71 8.32 -7.63
CA VAL A 100 13.32 7.92 -6.36
C VAL A 100 14.79 7.57 -6.56
N LYS A 101 15.13 6.78 -7.60
CA LYS A 101 16.53 6.49 -7.96
C LYS A 101 17.34 7.75 -8.28
N ALA A 102 16.74 8.73 -8.93
CA ALA A 102 17.40 10.02 -9.19
C ALA A 102 17.67 10.81 -7.90
N LEU A 103 16.85 10.62 -6.86
CA LEU A 103 17.04 11.24 -5.55
C LEU A 103 18.12 10.51 -4.72
N HIS A 104 18.20 9.18 -4.87
CA HIS A 104 19.14 8.31 -4.16
C HIS A 104 19.94 7.43 -5.15
N PRO A 105 21.05 7.93 -5.71
CA PRO A 105 21.82 7.22 -6.74
C PRO A 105 22.76 6.11 -6.21
N TYR A 106 22.51 5.54 -5.03
CA TYR A 106 23.42 4.59 -4.37
C TYR A 106 22.72 3.29 -3.98
#